data_AF-A0A454XP65-F1
#
_entry.id   AF-A0A454XP65-F1
#
_cell.length_a   1.000
_cell.length_b   1.000
_cell.length_c   1.000
_cell.angle_alpha   90.00
_cell.angle_beta   90.00
_cell.angle_gamma   90.00
#
_symmetry.space_group_name_H-M   'P 1'
#
loop_
_entity.id
_entity.type
_entity.pdbx_description
1 polymer ?
#
loop_
_entity_poly.entity_id
_entity_poly.type
_entity_poly.pdbx_seq_one_letter_code
_entity_poly.pdbx_strand_id
1 'polypeptide(L)'
;MDELRAQGYHFKVKTVTESLRRHGLRAKASWNFSPVCYRAHSQPVSENLLEQDFYASGPNQKWAGDITYCVPGVQGEHGGSNEPRVCLEY
;
A
#
# COMPACT_ATOMS: atom_id res chain seq x y z
N MET A 1 3.51 14.13 17.39
CA MET A 1 3.60 15.15 18.46
C MET A 1 2.69 16.33 18.16
N ASP A 2 2.60 16.74 16.89
CA ASP A 2 1.75 17.86 16.46
C ASP A 2 0.25 17.56 16.54
N GLU A 3 -0.18 16.32 16.29
CA GLU A 3 -1.60 15.92 16.46
C GLU A 3 -2.11 16.10 17.91
N LEU A 4 -1.31 15.74 18.92
CA LEU A 4 -1.68 15.92 20.33
C LEU A 4 -1.72 17.40 20.74
N ARG A 5 -0.87 18.23 20.13
CA ARG A 5 -0.90 19.68 20.32
C ARG A 5 -2.10 20.32 19.64
N ALA A 6 -2.48 19.86 18.45
CA ALA A 6 -3.69 20.29 17.75
C ALA A 6 -4.97 19.94 18.54
N GLN A 7 -4.93 18.85 19.33
CA GLN A 7 -5.99 18.47 20.26
C GLN A 7 -5.94 19.22 21.61
N GLY A 8 -5.02 20.18 21.79
CA GLY A 8 -4.91 21.00 23.00
C GLY A 8 -4.22 20.32 24.19
N TYR A 9 -3.62 19.14 24.01
CA TYR A 9 -2.93 18.44 25.09
C TYR A 9 -1.51 18.96 25.28
N HIS A 10 -1.24 19.47 26.49
CA HIS A 10 0.10 19.79 26.94
C HIS A 10 0.77 18.57 27.55
N PHE A 11 1.87 18.10 26.96
CA PHE A 11 2.62 16.96 27.48
C PHE A 11 4.11 17.24 27.53
N LYS A 12 4.80 16.60 28.47
CA LYS A 12 6.26 16.61 28.59
C LYS A 12 6.82 15.33 28.00
N VAL A 13 7.82 15.46 27.13
CA VAL A 13 8.46 14.31 26.45
C VAL A 13 8.95 13.26 27.45
N LYS A 14 9.53 13.70 28.58
CA LYS A 14 9.99 12.81 29.66
C LYS A 14 8.87 11.90 30.20
N THR A 15 7.69 12.46 30.42
CA THR A 15 6.52 11.72 30.92
C THR A 15 6.03 10.68 29.92
N VAL A 16 6.02 11.02 28.63
CA VAL A 16 5.66 10.08 27.56
C VAL A 16 6.69 8.95 27.47
N THR A 17 7.98 9.26 27.56
CA THR A 17 9.06 8.26 27.55
C THR A 17 8.98 7.31 28.75
N GLU A 18 8.74 7.84 29.95
CA GLU A 18 8.56 7.02 31.16
C GLU A 18 7.33 6.11 31.06
N SER A 19 6.23 6.62 30.52
CA SER A 19 5.01 5.84 30.28
C SER A 19 5.28 4.68 29.31
N LEU A 20 5.90 4.96 28.17
CA LEU A 20 6.26 3.92 27.18
C LEU A 20 7.15 2.84 27.79
N ARG A 21 8.15 3.21 28.61
CA ARG A 21 9.02 2.26 29.31
C ARG A 21 8.27 1.40 30.32
N ARG A 22 7.39 2.00 31.14
CA ARG A 22 6.58 1.26 32.13
C ARG A 22 5.70 0.19 31.46
N HIS A 23 5.16 0.50 30.30
CA HIS A 23 4.30 -0.41 29.55
C HIS A 23 5.07 -1.33 28.59
N GLY A 24 6.40 -1.27 28.56
CA GLY A 24 7.22 -2.08 27.65
C GLY A 24 7.00 -1.75 26.16
N LEU A 25 6.45 -0.57 25.86
CA LEU A 25 6.11 -0.15 24.51
C LEU A 25 7.32 0.48 23.83
N ARG A 26 7.58 0.07 22.59
CA ARG A 26 8.61 0.66 21.73
C ARG A 26 7.98 1.13 20.43
N ALA A 27 8.27 2.37 20.04
CA ALA A 27 7.87 2.87 18.74
C ALA A 27 8.48 1.99 17.64
N LYS A 28 7.64 1.49 16.73
CA LYS A 28 8.06 0.77 15.53
C LYS A 28 7.77 1.69 14.35
N ALA A 29 8.80 2.05 13.59
CA ALA A 29 8.59 2.75 12.34
C ALA A 29 7.82 1.84 11.38
N SER A 30 6.91 2.42 10.59
CA SER A 30 6.30 1.71 9.47
C SER A 30 7.39 1.22 8.54
N TRP A 31 7.25 -0.01 8.05
CA TRP A 31 8.09 -0.50 6.96
C TRP A 31 7.69 0.25 5.68
N ASN A 32 8.66 0.77 4.91
CA ASN A 32 8.38 1.39 3.61
C ASN A 32 7.84 0.35 2.64
N PHE A 33 6.58 0.51 2.21
CA PHE A 33 5.99 -0.34 1.20
C PHE A 33 6.81 -0.28 -0.09
N SER A 34 7.31 -1.43 -0.53
CA SER A 34 8.00 -1.58 -1.82
C SER A 34 7.10 -2.40 -2.75
N PRO A 35 6.41 -1.77 -3.71
CA PRO A 35 5.65 -2.50 -4.72
C PRO A 35 6.62 -3.02 -5.78
N VAL A 36 7.15 -4.23 -5.63
CA VAL A 36 7.87 -4.87 -6.74
C VAL A 36 7.74 -6.39 -6.63
N CYS A 37 7.33 -7.03 -7.73
CA CYS A 37 8.00 -8.24 -8.24
C CYS A 37 7.49 -8.54 -9.65
N TYR A 38 8.01 -7.82 -10.64
CA TYR A 38 8.15 -8.39 -11.98
C TYR A 38 9.35 -9.35 -11.91
N ARG A 39 9.12 -10.62 -12.25
CA ARG A 39 10.19 -11.61 -12.41
C ARG A 39 10.41 -11.78 -13.90
N ALA A 40 11.65 -11.60 -14.36
CA ALA A 40 12.01 -11.94 -15.72
C ALA A 40 11.74 -13.44 -15.92
N HIS A 41 10.94 -13.76 -16.92
CA HIS A 41 10.54 -15.12 -17.26
C HIS A 41 10.81 -15.33 -18.74
N SER A 42 10.90 -16.60 -19.13
CA SER A 42 11.34 -17.01 -20.48
C SER A 42 10.19 -17.19 -21.46
N GLN A 43 8.94 -16.93 -21.04
CA GLN A 43 7.81 -16.96 -21.97
C GLN A 43 7.85 -15.73 -22.89
N PRO A 44 7.38 -15.87 -24.15
CA PRO A 44 7.26 -14.74 -25.05
C PRO A 44 6.21 -13.76 -24.54
N VAL A 45 6.66 -12.56 -24.16
CA VAL A 45 5.80 -11.43 -23.82
C VAL A 45 5.31 -10.78 -25.11
N SER A 46 4.01 -10.56 -25.24
CA SER A 46 3.45 -9.84 -26.38
C SER A 46 3.93 -8.39 -26.41
N GLU A 47 4.14 -7.82 -27.59
CA GLU A 47 4.53 -6.42 -27.73
C GLU A 47 3.51 -5.48 -27.07
N ASN A 48 4.00 -4.47 -26.35
CA ASN A 48 3.15 -3.43 -25.77
C ASN A 48 2.71 -2.45 -26.87
N LEU A 49 1.62 -2.79 -27.55
CA LEU A 49 1.08 -1.99 -28.67
C LEU A 49 0.59 -0.59 -28.26
N LEU A 50 0.34 -0.37 -26.97
CA LEU A 50 -0.27 0.85 -26.46
C LEU A 50 0.77 1.83 -25.94
N GLU A 51 1.86 1.36 -25.34
CA GLU A 51 2.89 2.18 -24.68
C GLU A 51 2.29 3.26 -23.74
N GLN A 52 1.17 2.95 -23.08
CA GLN A 52 0.40 3.89 -22.25
C GLN A 52 -0.21 5.10 -23.00
N ASP A 53 -0.26 5.07 -24.34
CA ASP A 53 -1.06 6.01 -25.13
C ASP A 53 -2.53 5.60 -25.13
N PHE A 54 -3.32 6.26 -24.29
CA PHE A 54 -4.77 6.03 -24.20
C PHE A 54 -5.60 6.91 -25.14
N TYR A 55 -4.97 7.74 -25.98
CA TYR A 55 -5.71 8.58 -26.93
C TYR A 55 -6.35 7.73 -28.04
N ALA A 56 -7.66 7.88 -28.25
CA ALA A 56 -8.40 7.22 -29.33
C ALA A 56 -9.16 8.26 -30.16
N SER A 57 -9.09 8.16 -31.49
CA SER A 57 -9.78 9.06 -32.42
C SER A 57 -11.24 8.64 -32.68
N GLY A 58 -11.63 7.44 -32.27
CA GLY A 58 -12.98 6.92 -32.41
C GLY A 58 -13.26 5.74 -31.47
N PRO A 59 -14.52 5.28 -31.39
CA PRO A 59 -14.89 4.15 -30.56
C PRO A 59 -14.20 2.85 -31.01
N ASN A 60 -14.03 1.91 -30.07
CA ASN A 60 -13.50 0.55 -30.29
C ASN A 60 -12.05 0.46 -30.80
N GLN A 61 -11.23 1.50 -30.66
CA GLN A 61 -9.82 1.45 -31.09
C GLN A 61 -8.87 0.93 -30.00
N LYS A 62 -9.17 1.23 -28.73
CA LYS A 62 -8.34 0.90 -27.58
C LYS A 62 -9.25 0.50 -26.41
N TRP A 63 -8.88 -0.59 -25.72
CA TRP A 63 -9.65 -1.16 -24.61
C TRP A 63 -8.69 -1.33 -23.43
N ALA A 64 -9.09 -0.90 -22.24
CA ALA A 64 -8.31 -1.06 -21.01
C ALA A 64 -9.20 -1.72 -19.94
N GLY A 65 -8.62 -2.59 -19.12
CA GLY A 65 -9.31 -3.26 -18.02
C GLY A 65 -8.35 -3.51 -16.87
N ASP A 66 -8.88 -3.56 -15.64
CA ASP A 66 -8.15 -3.96 -14.44
C ASP A 66 -8.82 -5.18 -13.78
N ILE A 67 -8.08 -5.89 -12.94
CA ILE A 67 -8.62 -6.94 -12.08
C ILE A 67 -8.36 -6.55 -10.64
N THR A 68 -9.44 -6.30 -9.90
CA THR A 68 -9.40 -6.11 -8.45
C THR A 68 -9.73 -7.42 -7.74
N TYR A 69 -8.81 -7.89 -6.90
CA TYR A 69 -9.05 -9.07 -6.06
C TYR A 69 -9.83 -8.68 -4.80
N CYS A 70 -11.08 -9.14 -4.71
CA CYS A 70 -11.86 -9.05 -3.48
C CYS A 70 -11.53 -10.24 -2.56
N VAL A 71 -11.12 -9.98 -1.31
CA VAL A 71 -10.96 -11.01 -0.28
C VAL A 71 -12.28 -11.25 0.46
N PRO A 72 -12.86 -12.47 0.41
CA PRO A 72 -14.06 -12.77 1.19
C PRO A 72 -13.69 -12.92 2.67
N GLY A 73 -14.15 -11.96 3.50
CA GLY A 73 -14.19 -12.07 4.96
C GLY A 73 -13.09 -11.36 5.74
N VAL A 74 -13.11 -10.03 5.80
CA VAL A 74 -12.54 -9.27 6.93
C VAL A 74 -13.54 -8.21 7.41
N GLN A 75 -14.48 -8.62 8.27
CA GLN A 75 -15.17 -7.70 9.16
C GLN A 75 -14.41 -7.70 10.49
N GLY A 76 -13.63 -6.65 10.76
CA GLY A 76 -12.90 -6.51 12.01
C GLY A 76 -11.75 -5.51 11.91
N GLU A 77 -12.04 -4.28 12.35
CA GLU A 77 -11.27 -3.15 12.91
C GLU A 77 -9.73 -3.19 13.12
N HIS A 78 -8.96 -4.22 12.77
CA HIS A 78 -7.48 -4.19 12.87
C HIS A 78 -6.82 -4.82 11.63
N GLY A 79 -6.79 -4.06 10.53
CA GLY A 79 -6.13 -4.45 9.28
C GLY A 79 -4.62 -4.22 9.32
N GLY A 80 -3.86 -5.19 9.82
CA GLY A 80 -2.46 -5.32 9.42
C GLY A 80 -2.41 -5.60 7.92
N SER A 81 -1.50 -4.91 7.21
CA SER A 81 -1.32 -4.95 5.75
C SER A 81 -1.13 -6.38 5.20
N ASN A 82 -2.24 -7.07 4.94
CA ASN A 82 -2.29 -8.37 4.29
C ASN A 82 -2.90 -8.22 2.89
N GLU A 83 -2.52 -7.16 2.17
CA GLU A 83 -2.79 -7.09 0.74
C GLU A 83 -2.09 -8.26 0.05
N PRO A 84 -2.79 -9.07 -0.76
CA PRO A 84 -2.15 -10.14 -1.48
C PRO A 84 -1.10 -9.53 -2.40
N ARG A 85 0.17 -9.86 -2.14
CA ARG A 85 1.29 -9.51 -3.03
C ARG A 85 1.24 -10.41 -4.25
N VAL A 86 0.29 -10.13 -5.16
CA VAL A 86 0.22 -10.82 -6.44
C VAL A 86 1.34 -10.25 -7.31
N CYS A 87 2.37 -11.06 -7.54
CA CYS A 87 3.36 -10.77 -8.56
C CYS A 87 2.68 -11.04 -9.90
N LEU A 88 2.36 -9.99 -10.66
CA LEU A 88 1.88 -10.17 -12.03
C LEU A 88 3.05 -10.70 -12.86
N GLU A 89 2.93 -11.94 -13.34
CA GLU A 89 3.80 -12.50 -14.37
C GLU A 89 3.25 -12.02 -15.73
N TYR A 90 4.06 -11.31 -16.51
CA TYR A 90 3.65 -10.61 -17.74
C TYR A 90 4.33 -11.16 -18.99
#